data_AF-A0A9W9ZC36-F1
#
_entry.id   AF-A0A9W9ZC36-F1
#
_cell.length_a   1.000
_cell.length_b   1.000
_cell.length_c   1.000
_cell.angle_alpha   90.00
_cell.angle_beta   90.00
_cell.angle_gamma   90.00
#
_symmetry.space_group_name_H-M   'P 1'
#
loop_
_entity.id
_entity.type
_entity.pdbx_description
1 polymer ?
#
loop_
_entity_poly.entity_id
_entity_poly.type
_entity_poly.pdbx_seq_one_letter_code
_entity_poly.pdbx_strand_id
1 'polypeptide(L)'
;MDTASHKTLADMLIAKFGKILRAPGEDGPKVTLQEMWGKAETIIVIYNNTDVVNTHPSFWSTQFNSAPWPNTADVNVMLDFLNRHSAERASALDDAFHAPQALLTPQPTTVICNICSTLKDVLARPCNRRVYRVAQDPH
;
A
#
# COMPACT_ATOMS: atom_id res chain seq x y z
N MET A 1 1.87 19.32 3.34
CA MET A 1 1.19 19.17 4.65
C MET A 1 2.06 19.81 5.70
N ASP A 2 1.46 20.43 6.71
CA ASP A 2 2.19 21.07 7.80
C ASP A 2 2.69 20.04 8.84
N THR A 3 3.84 20.30 9.45
CA THR A 3 4.50 19.41 10.42
C THR A 3 3.63 19.17 11.65
N ALA A 4 2.83 20.16 12.08
CA ALA A 4 1.89 20.00 13.20
C ALA A 4 0.78 18.99 12.91
N SER A 5 0.28 18.95 11.67
CA SER A 5 -0.72 17.97 11.25
C SER A 5 -0.16 16.54 11.23
N HIS A 6 1.10 16.39 10.79
CA HIS A 6 1.78 15.10 10.82
C HIS A 6 1.94 14.56 12.24
N LYS A 7 2.36 15.41 13.19
CA LYS A 7 2.47 15.05 14.60
C LYS A 7 1.11 14.69 15.21
N THR A 8 0.08 15.49 14.96
CA THR A 8 -1.28 15.22 15.47
C THR A 8 -1.81 13.86 15.01
N LEU A 9 -1.59 13.51 13.73
CA LEU A 9 -1.98 12.22 13.21
C LEU A 9 -1.18 11.07 13.85
N ALA A 10 0.13 11.25 14.02
CA ALA A 10 0.98 10.28 14.69
C ALA A 10 0.52 10.00 16.12
N ASP A 11 0.28 11.06 16.90
CA ASP A 11 -0.20 10.96 18.29
C ASP A 11 -1.54 10.23 18.36
N MET A 12 -2.46 10.48 17.42
CA MET A 12 -3.74 9.79 17.33
C MET A 12 -3.58 8.29 17.05
N LEU A 13 -2.67 7.92 16.13
CA LEU A 13 -2.40 6.53 15.78
C LEU A 13 -1.78 5.78 16.97
N ILE A 14 -0.84 6.40 17.69
CA ILE A 14 -0.25 5.83 18.89
C ILE A 14 -1.29 5.69 20.01
N ALA A 15 -2.10 6.71 20.25
CA ALA A 15 -3.12 6.69 21.29
C ALA A 15 -4.16 5.56 21.06
N LYS A 16 -4.53 5.29 19.80
CA LYS A 16 -5.49 4.24 19.47
C LYS A 16 -4.89 2.85 19.35
N PHE A 17 -3.72 2.74 18.71
CA PHE A 17 -3.19 1.46 18.26
C PHE A 17 -1.85 1.08 18.90
N GLY A 18 -1.22 1.96 19.68
CA GLY A 18 0.14 1.78 20.19
C GLY A 18 0.42 0.44 20.86
N LYS A 19 -0.57 -0.16 21.53
CA LYS A 19 -0.45 -1.47 22.19
C LYS A 19 -0.40 -2.67 21.24
N ILE A 20 -0.86 -2.48 20.01
CA ILE A 20 -0.96 -3.52 18.98
C ILE A 20 -0.12 -3.19 17.75
N LEU A 21 0.72 -2.16 17.82
CA LEU A 21 1.64 -1.80 16.75
C LEU A 21 2.85 -2.74 16.74
N ARG A 22 3.21 -3.20 15.54
CA ARG A 22 4.48 -3.87 15.29
C ARG A 22 5.52 -2.84 14.87
N ALA A 23 6.61 -2.70 15.63
CA ALA A 23 7.77 -1.90 15.25
C ALA A 23 8.69 -2.68 14.28
N PRO A 24 9.50 -1.99 13.43
CA PRO A 24 10.38 -2.64 12.47
C PRO A 24 11.42 -3.58 13.11
N GLY A 25 12.04 -3.19 14.23
CA GLY A 25 13.08 -4.00 14.88
C GLY A 25 14.30 -4.28 14.00
N GLU A 26 15.16 -5.22 14.42
CA GLU A 26 16.33 -5.65 13.63
C GLU A 26 15.94 -6.50 12.43
N ASP A 27 14.86 -7.28 12.54
CA ASP A 27 14.38 -8.18 11.50
C ASP A 27 13.71 -7.44 10.34
N GLY A 28 13.30 -6.18 10.55
CA GLY A 28 12.64 -5.35 9.56
C GLY A 28 11.46 -6.07 8.89
N PRO A 29 11.34 -6.06 7.55
CA PRO A 29 10.22 -6.67 6.83
C PRO A 29 10.19 -8.20 6.86
N LYS A 30 11.18 -8.87 7.47
CA LYS A 30 11.21 -10.34 7.64
C LYS A 30 10.37 -10.83 8.83
N VAL A 31 9.67 -9.93 9.51
CA VAL A 31 8.71 -10.27 10.57
C VAL A 31 7.70 -11.31 10.10
N THR A 32 7.47 -12.32 10.92
CA THR A 32 6.49 -13.37 10.63
C THR A 32 5.14 -13.10 11.31
N LEU A 33 4.06 -13.61 10.72
CA LEU A 33 2.73 -13.55 11.35
C LEU A 33 2.70 -14.28 12.70
N GLN A 34 3.49 -15.35 12.86
CA GLN A 34 3.58 -16.11 14.09
C GLN A 34 4.16 -15.27 15.24
N GLU A 35 5.21 -14.49 14.97
CA GLU A 35 5.80 -13.58 15.97
C GLU A 35 4.84 -12.47 16.35
N MET A 36 4.15 -11.88 15.36
CA MET A 36 3.15 -10.84 15.58
C MET A 36 2.01 -11.34 16.48
N TRP A 37 1.45 -12.52 16.17
CA TRP A 37 0.40 -13.14 16.98
C TRP A 37 0.88 -13.49 18.39
N GLY A 38 2.12 -13.99 18.53
CA GLY A 38 2.72 -14.29 19.83
C GLY A 38 2.85 -13.07 20.74
N LYS A 39 2.96 -11.86 20.17
CA LYS A 39 3.08 -10.58 20.89
C LYS A 39 1.79 -9.76 20.91
N ALA A 40 0.69 -10.29 20.37
CA ALA A 40 -0.57 -9.56 20.15
C ALA A 40 -0.41 -8.27 19.32
N GLU A 41 0.64 -8.19 18.50
CA GLU A 41 0.86 -7.12 17.53
C GLU A 41 0.06 -7.44 16.25
N THR A 42 -0.71 -6.48 15.74
CA THR A 42 -1.61 -6.71 14.59
C THR A 42 -1.56 -5.60 13.54
N ILE A 43 -0.98 -4.44 13.86
CA ILE A 43 -0.99 -3.28 12.98
C ILE A 43 0.45 -2.87 12.66
N ILE A 44 0.74 -2.70 11.38
CA ILE A 44 1.96 -2.06 10.88
C ILE A 44 1.57 -0.68 10.33
N VAL A 45 2.24 0.36 10.79
CA VAL A 45 2.05 1.73 10.30
C VAL A 45 3.28 2.14 9.50
N ILE A 46 3.10 2.33 8.20
CA ILE A 46 4.12 2.90 7.30
C ILE A 46 3.82 4.38 7.11
N TYR A 47 4.80 5.25 7.39
CA TYR A 47 4.60 6.69 7.42
C TYR A 47 5.64 7.45 6.58
N ASN A 48 5.17 8.34 5.70
CA ASN A 48 6.02 9.10 4.77
C ASN A 48 6.44 10.47 5.34
N ASN A 49 7.11 10.47 6.49
CA ASN A 49 7.72 11.67 7.09
C ASN A 49 8.84 11.26 8.06
N THR A 50 10.08 11.65 7.76
CA THR A 50 11.27 11.25 8.51
C THR A 50 11.25 11.75 9.96
N ASP A 51 10.78 12.97 10.22
CA ASP A 51 10.74 13.55 11.57
C ASP A 51 9.78 12.78 12.48
N VAL A 52 8.61 12.41 11.95
CA VAL A 52 7.62 11.62 12.67
C VAL A 52 8.16 10.22 12.97
N VAL A 53 8.78 9.56 11.98
CA VAL A 53 9.35 8.21 12.15
C VAL A 53 10.49 8.21 13.17
N ASN A 54 11.35 9.25 13.15
CA ASN A 54 12.41 9.41 14.15
C ASN A 54 11.86 9.65 15.56
N THR A 55 10.73 10.35 15.67
CA THR A 55 10.07 10.61 16.97
C THR A 55 9.29 9.38 17.48
N HIS A 56 8.82 8.52 16.57
CA HIS A 56 7.99 7.36 16.87
C HIS A 56 8.62 6.07 16.32
N PRO A 57 9.50 5.40 17.08
CA PRO A 57 10.20 4.19 16.63
C PRO A 57 9.29 3.01 16.27
N SER A 58 8.02 3.05 16.66
CA SER A 58 7.00 2.06 16.28
C SER A 58 6.49 2.21 14.84
N PHE A 59 6.83 3.31 14.15
CA PHE A 59 6.43 3.53 12.76
C PHE A 59 7.53 3.10 11.79
N TRP A 60 7.10 2.63 10.64
CA TRP A 60 7.97 2.15 9.58
C TRP A 60 8.21 3.29 8.58
N SER A 61 9.48 3.49 8.21
CA SER A 61 9.83 4.35 7.09
C SER A 61 9.29 3.76 5.78
N THR A 62 9.03 4.63 4.81
CA THR A 62 8.59 4.23 3.45
C THR A 62 9.60 3.35 2.72
N GLN A 63 10.87 3.35 3.13
CA GLN A 63 11.89 2.45 2.58
C GLN A 63 11.53 0.96 2.75
N PHE A 64 10.72 0.62 3.76
CA PHE A 64 10.28 -0.75 4.00
C PHE A 64 9.03 -1.13 3.21
N ASN A 65 8.53 -0.26 2.32
CA ASN A 65 7.32 -0.50 1.56
C ASN A 65 7.47 -0.12 0.10
N SER A 66 7.52 -1.13 -0.76
CA SER A 66 7.46 -0.99 -2.21
C SER A 66 6.01 -1.20 -2.67
N ALA A 67 5.29 -0.09 -2.87
CA ALA A 67 3.90 -0.10 -3.34
C ALA A 67 3.75 0.68 -4.66
N PRO A 68 4.36 0.19 -5.76
CA PRO A 68 4.28 0.88 -7.05
C PRO A 68 2.89 0.72 -7.65
N TRP A 69 2.47 1.68 -8.47
CA TRP A 69 1.20 1.66 -9.21
C TRP A 69 1.43 2.03 -10.69
N PRO A 70 0.63 1.50 -11.62
CA PRO A 70 0.92 1.59 -13.06
C PRO A 70 0.60 2.94 -13.72
N ASN A 71 0.07 3.92 -12.97
CA ASN A 71 -0.31 5.25 -13.45
C ASN A 71 -1.05 5.25 -14.82
N THR A 72 -2.05 4.37 -14.97
CA THR A 72 -2.77 4.15 -16.22
C THR A 72 -4.28 4.07 -15.98
N ALA A 73 -5.07 4.43 -16.99
CA ALA A 73 -6.51 4.20 -17.00
C ALA A 73 -6.89 2.84 -17.64
N ASP A 74 -5.93 2.13 -18.25
CA ASP A 74 -6.16 0.84 -18.90
C ASP A 74 -6.00 -0.34 -17.93
N VAL A 75 -7.07 -1.13 -17.80
CA VAL A 75 -7.13 -2.30 -16.93
C VAL A 75 -6.16 -3.41 -17.34
N ASN A 76 -5.95 -3.64 -18.64
CA ASN A 76 -5.04 -4.70 -19.10
C ASN A 76 -3.60 -4.32 -18.82
N VAL A 77 -3.21 -3.06 -19.06
CA VAL A 77 -1.88 -2.55 -18.72
C VAL A 77 -1.62 -2.65 -17.21
N MET A 78 -2.64 -2.38 -16.39
CA MET A 78 -2.57 -2.58 -14.94
C MET A 78 -2.38 -4.06 -14.57
N LEU A 79 -3.11 -4.99 -15.21
CA LEU A 79 -2.92 -6.43 -14.96
C LEU A 79 -1.52 -6.91 -15.37
N ASP A 80 -1.02 -6.49 -16.53
CA ASP A 80 0.33 -6.82 -16.99
C ASP A 80 1.39 -6.26 -16.05
N PHE A 81 1.16 -5.07 -15.50
CA PHE A 81 2.01 -4.50 -14.45
C PHE A 81 2.02 -5.35 -13.18
N LEU A 82 0.84 -5.78 -12.69
CA LEU A 82 0.74 -6.61 -11.50
C LEU A 82 1.40 -7.98 -11.70
N ASN A 83 1.21 -8.61 -12.87
CA ASN A 83 1.82 -9.89 -13.22
C ASN A 83 3.34 -9.81 -13.31
N ARG A 84 3.88 -8.70 -13.84
CA ARG A 84 5.35 -8.49 -13.85
C ARG A 84 5.90 -8.33 -12.44
N HIS A 85 5.26 -7.51 -11.61
CA HIS A 85 5.72 -7.28 -10.23
C HIS A 85 5.56 -8.52 -9.34
N SER A 86 4.58 -9.39 -9.61
CA SER A 86 4.45 -10.67 -8.88
C SER A 86 5.56 -11.66 -9.25
N ALA A 87 5.95 -11.71 -10.53
CA ALA A 87 7.09 -12.53 -10.99
C ALA A 87 8.43 -11.99 -10.45
N GLU A 88 8.62 -10.67 -10.49
CA GLU A 88 9.81 -9.99 -9.95
C GLU A 88 9.95 -10.18 -8.44
N ARG A 89 8.83 -10.21 -7.68
CA ARG A 89 8.84 -10.51 -6.24
C ARG A 89 9.51 -11.84 -5.93
N ALA A 90 9.30 -12.88 -6.75
CA ALA A 90 9.92 -14.19 -6.52
C ALA A 90 11.45 -14.15 -6.60
N SER A 91 12.03 -13.08 -7.17
CA SER A 91 13.47 -12.90 -7.37
C SER A 91 14.05 -11.74 -6.56
N ALA A 92 13.21 -10.94 -5.89
CA ALA A 92 13.63 -9.76 -5.14
C ALA A 92 14.04 -10.13 -3.70
N LEU A 93 15.02 -9.41 -3.15
CA LEU A 93 15.48 -9.52 -1.76
C LEU A 93 14.37 -9.09 -0.78
N ASP A 94 14.22 -9.81 0.34
CA ASP A 94 13.20 -9.63 1.40
C ASP A 94 13.38 -8.34 2.25
N ASP A 95 13.86 -7.25 1.65
CA ASP A 95 14.23 -6.02 2.36
C ASP A 95 13.10 -4.97 2.41
N ALA A 96 11.93 -5.27 1.80
CA ALA A 96 10.73 -4.42 1.85
C ALA A 96 9.43 -5.23 1.70
N PHE A 97 8.32 -4.68 2.21
CA PHE A 97 6.98 -5.15 1.87
C PHE A 97 6.67 -4.83 0.42
N HIS A 98 6.34 -5.84 -0.37
CA HIS A 98 5.92 -5.68 -1.76
C HIS A 98 4.40 -5.69 -1.86
N ALA A 99 3.82 -4.54 -2.16
CA ALA A 99 2.38 -4.36 -2.32
C ALA A 99 2.03 -3.57 -3.60
N PRO A 100 2.23 -4.16 -4.80
CA PRO A 100 1.82 -3.55 -6.06
C PRO A 100 0.33 -3.20 -6.04
N GLN A 101 0.00 -1.97 -6.40
CA GLN A 101 -1.37 -1.46 -6.26
C GLN A 101 -2.17 -1.65 -7.54
N ALA A 102 -3.33 -2.31 -7.43
CA ALA A 102 -4.33 -2.40 -8.49
C ALA A 102 -5.15 -1.09 -8.60
N LEU A 103 -4.45 0.02 -8.82
CA LEU A 103 -5.03 1.36 -8.87
C LEU A 103 -4.95 1.92 -10.29
N LEU A 104 -6.11 2.22 -10.87
CA LEU A 104 -6.18 2.98 -12.11
C LEU A 104 -6.10 4.48 -11.83
N THR A 105 -5.33 5.19 -12.63
CA THR A 105 -5.17 6.64 -12.56
C THR A 105 -5.86 7.29 -13.76
N PRO A 106 -6.81 8.22 -13.54
CA PRO A 106 -7.48 8.91 -14.63
C PRO A 106 -6.46 9.68 -15.48
N GLN A 107 -6.58 9.53 -16.79
CA GLN A 107 -5.81 10.34 -17.75
C GLN A 107 -6.61 11.60 -18.12
N PRO A 108 -5.97 12.66 -18.65
CA PRO A 108 -6.68 13.87 -19.07
C PRO A 108 -7.87 13.58 -20.00
N THR A 109 -7.70 12.64 -20.93
CA THR A 109 -8.77 12.14 -21.81
C THR A 109 -9.89 11.42 -21.06
N THR A 110 -9.56 10.65 -20.02
CA THR A 110 -10.55 10.00 -19.14
C THR A 110 -11.43 11.04 -18.46
N VAL A 111 -10.85 12.15 -17.99
CA VAL A 111 -11.59 13.23 -17.32
C VAL A 111 -12.50 13.95 -18.32
N ILE A 112 -11.97 14.35 -19.49
CA ILE A 112 -12.72 15.09 -20.51
C ILE A 112 -13.88 14.28 -21.10
N CYS A 113 -13.68 12.98 -21.31
CA CYS A 113 -14.73 12.11 -21.88
C CYS A 113 -15.81 11.69 -20.87
N ASN A 114 -15.61 11.91 -19.57
CA ASN A 114 -16.49 11.42 -18.51
C ASN A 114 -16.90 12.51 -17.52
N ILE A 115 -17.09 13.74 -17.99
CA ILE A 115 -17.40 14.93 -17.17
C ILE A 115 -18.67 14.75 -16.32
N CYS A 116 -19.66 13.98 -16.79
CA CYS A 116 -20.90 13.69 -16.06
C CYS A 116 -20.89 12.37 -15.27
N SER A 117 -19.73 11.72 -15.14
CA SER A 117 -19.57 10.44 -14.44
C SER A 117 -18.63 10.56 -13.24
N THR A 118 -18.53 9.50 -12.46
CA THR A 118 -17.63 9.44 -11.30
C THR A 118 -16.40 8.59 -11.58
N LEU A 119 -15.26 8.90 -10.95
CA LEU A 119 -14.06 8.05 -11.00
C LEU A 119 -14.35 6.62 -10.53
N LYS A 120 -15.32 6.45 -9.61
CA LYS A 120 -15.76 5.14 -9.14
C LYS A 120 -16.37 4.31 -10.27
N ASP A 121 -17.24 4.92 -11.08
CA ASP A 121 -17.92 4.24 -12.16
C ASP A 121 -17.01 3.98 -13.37
N VAL A 122 -16.10 4.90 -13.66
CA VAL A 122 -15.22 4.83 -14.82
C VAL A 122 -13.98 3.97 -14.57
N LEU A 123 -13.43 3.98 -13.35
CA LEU A 123 -12.15 3.33 -13.04
C LEU A 123 -12.29 2.21 -12.00
N ALA A 124 -12.84 2.51 -10.82
CA ALA A 124 -12.84 1.54 -9.72
C ALA A 124 -13.69 0.30 -10.00
N ARG A 125 -14.91 0.48 -10.56
CA ARG A 125 -15.82 -0.62 -10.88
C ARG A 125 -15.24 -1.56 -11.95
N PRO A 126 -14.77 -1.07 -13.12
CA PRO A 126 -14.12 -1.92 -14.11
C PRO A 126 -12.87 -2.63 -13.58
N CYS A 127 -12.02 -1.91 -12.86
CA CYS A 127 -10.82 -2.47 -12.23
C CYS A 127 -11.17 -3.64 -11.30
N ASN A 128 -12.01 -3.40 -10.29
CA ASN A 128 -12.39 -4.41 -9.31
C ASN A 128 -13.03 -5.63 -9.96
N ARG A 129 -13.89 -5.43 -10.96
CA ARG A 129 -14.55 -6.53 -11.68
C ARG A 129 -13.53 -7.40 -12.42
N ARG A 130 -12.47 -6.81 -12.99
CA ARG A 130 -11.45 -7.57 -13.73
C ARG A 130 -10.48 -8.27 -12.78
N VAL A 131 -10.01 -7.60 -11.74
CA VAL A 131 -9.15 -8.19 -10.69
C VAL A 131 -9.85 -9.39 -10.05
N TYR A 132 -11.13 -9.25 -9.70
CA TYR A 132 -11.92 -10.35 -9.11
C TYR A 132 -11.98 -11.57 -10.03
N ARG A 133 -12.20 -11.38 -11.33
CA ARG A 133 -12.22 -12.52 -12.28
C ARG A 133 -10.88 -13.22 -12.39
N VAL A 134 -9.78 -12.46 -12.46
CA VAL A 134 -8.43 -13.03 -12.54
C VAL A 134 -8.07 -13.78 -11.26
N ALA A 135 -8.51 -13.29 -10.09
CA ALA A 135 -8.27 -13.96 -8.82
C ALA A 135 -9.07 -15.28 -8.65
N GLN A 136 -10.20 -15.44 -9.34
CA GLN A 136 -11.01 -16.67 -9.28
C GLN A 136 -10.56 -17.77 -10.25
N ASP A 137 -9.85 -17.41 -11.32
CA ASP A 137 -9.35 -18.35 -12.34
C ASP A 137 -7.84 -18.08 -12.57
N PRO A 138 -6.99 -18.43 -11.58
CA PRO A 138 -5.55 -18.37 -11.76
C PRO A 138 -5.16 -19.50 -12.72
N HIS A 139 -4.87 -19.16 -13.97
CA HIS A 139 -4.28 -20.10 -14.94
C HIS A 139 -2.97 -20.71 -14.43
#